data_AF-A0A670J3X2-F1
#
_entry.id   AF-A0A670J3X2-F1
#
_cell.length_a   1.000
_cell.length_b   1.000
_cell.length_c   1.000
_cell.angle_alpha   90.00
_cell.angle_beta   90.00
_cell.angle_gamma   90.00
#
_symmetry.space_group_name_H-M   'P 1'
#
loop_
_entity.id
_entity.type
_entity.pdbx_description
1 polymer ?
#
loop_
_entity_poly.entity_id
_entity_poly.type
_entity_poly.pdbx_seq_one_letter_code
_entity_poly.pdbx_strand_id
1 'polypeptide(L)'
;SQTPLTLPWDRKVRYKESFLLSYIPKELHSHLRLLVKLYRFLARRTNAKFNKVILKRLFMSCANRSSLSVSLVIRKMKENKTAVVVGTVTDEVRIQEIPKLKICAPGNPHSHNKPYKGHKFEGARGGHASRGYEN
;
A
#
# COMPACT_ATOMS: atom_id res chain seq x y z
N SER A 1 -19.95 -34.25 -2.00
CA SER A 1 -20.02 -32.79 -2.23
C SER A 1 -19.04 -32.09 -1.30
N GLN A 2 -17.90 -31.63 -1.80
CA GLN A 2 -16.90 -30.95 -0.97
C GLN A 2 -17.42 -29.59 -0.51
N THR A 3 -17.55 -29.41 0.81
CA THR A 3 -17.80 -28.11 1.41
C THR A 3 -16.58 -27.20 1.16
N PRO A 4 -16.77 -25.91 0.82
CA PRO A 4 -15.64 -25.01 0.68
C PRO A 4 -15.05 -24.76 2.08
N LEU A 5 -13.82 -25.24 2.30
CA LEU A 5 -13.05 -25.01 3.52
C LEU A 5 -12.83 -23.50 3.72
N THR A 6 -13.77 -22.83 4.38
CA THR A 6 -13.53 -21.50 4.93
C THR A 6 -12.64 -21.68 6.15
N LEU A 7 -11.36 -21.34 6.03
CA LEU A 7 -10.44 -21.32 7.17
C LEU A 7 -11.08 -20.55 8.35
N PRO A 8 -10.95 -21.00 9.61
CA PRO A 8 -11.60 -20.34 10.78
C PRO A 8 -11.29 -18.84 10.92
N TRP A 9 -10.13 -18.43 10.39
CA TRP A 9 -9.67 -17.04 10.29
C TRP A 9 -10.55 -16.16 9.38
N ASP A 10 -11.32 -16.74 8.46
CA ASP A 10 -12.05 -16.04 7.40
C ASP A 10 -13.29 -15.27 7.90
N ARG A 11 -13.94 -15.74 8.97
CA ARG A 11 -15.04 -15.01 9.64
C ARG A 11 -14.54 -13.85 10.50
N LYS A 12 -13.46 -14.07 11.25
CA LYS A 12 -12.85 -13.04 12.12
C LYS A 12 -12.17 -11.93 11.30
N VAL A 13 -11.56 -12.28 10.17
CA VAL A 13 -11.01 -11.31 9.20
C VAL A 13 -12.13 -10.55 8.50
N ARG A 14 -13.25 -11.19 8.12
CA ARG A 14 -14.42 -10.49 7.55
C ARG A 14 -14.95 -9.43 8.51
N TYR A 15 -15.14 -9.75 9.80
CA TYR A 15 -15.64 -8.79 10.78
C TYR A 15 -14.68 -7.59 10.96
N LYS A 16 -13.37 -7.86 10.99
CA LYS A 16 -12.33 -6.81 11.11
C LYS A 16 -12.18 -5.96 9.84
N GLU A 17 -12.39 -6.56 8.67
CA GLU A 17 -12.39 -5.91 7.37
C GLU A 17 -13.61 -5.00 7.20
N SER A 18 -14.80 -5.46 7.57
CA SER A 18 -16.02 -4.63 7.60
C SER A 18 -15.88 -3.44 8.55
N PHE A 19 -15.29 -3.67 9.74
CA PHE A 19 -15.13 -2.65 10.78
C PHE A 19 -14.00 -1.65 10.49
N LEU A 20 -12.92 -2.05 9.83
CA LEU A 20 -11.86 -1.14 9.40
C LEU A 20 -12.24 -0.37 8.12
N LEU A 21 -13.04 -0.97 7.22
CA LEU A 21 -13.56 -0.30 6.03
C LEU A 21 -14.76 0.60 6.30
N SER A 22 -15.38 0.55 7.48
CA SER A 22 -16.46 1.47 7.85
C SER A 22 -15.94 2.84 8.31
N TYR A 23 -14.69 2.93 8.79
CA TYR A 23 -14.08 4.16 9.32
C TYR A 23 -13.28 4.97 8.29
N ILE A 24 -13.18 4.48 7.04
CA ILE A 24 -12.45 5.15 5.95
C ILE A 24 -13.45 5.99 5.12
N PRO A 25 -13.12 7.22 4.67
CA PRO A 25 -14.01 8.07 3.86
C PRO A 25 -14.42 7.40 2.54
N LYS A 26 -15.69 7.53 2.12
CA LYS A 26 -16.37 6.79 1.03
C LYS A 26 -15.64 6.80 -0.34
N GLU A 27 -14.78 7.77 -0.59
CA GLU A 27 -14.17 8.01 -1.91
C GLU A 27 -12.77 7.37 -2.07
N LEU A 28 -12.07 7.12 -0.95
CA LEU A 28 -10.72 6.50 -0.91
C LEU A 28 -10.74 4.97 -1.02
N HIS A 29 -11.92 4.41 -1.26
CA HIS A 29 -12.22 3.00 -1.09
C HIS A 29 -11.95 2.12 -2.29
N SER A 30 -12.03 2.62 -3.53
CA SER A 30 -12.04 1.75 -4.71
C SER A 30 -10.71 1.02 -4.92
N HIS A 31 -9.59 1.75 -4.91
CA HIS A 31 -8.25 1.20 -5.18
C HIS A 31 -7.74 0.32 -4.04
N LEU A 32 -7.90 0.76 -2.79
CA LEU A 32 -7.46 -0.01 -1.63
C LEU A 32 -8.29 -1.29 -1.46
N ARG A 33 -9.62 -1.24 -1.65
CA ARG A 33 -10.48 -2.43 -1.57
C ARG A 33 -10.15 -3.44 -2.67
N LEU A 34 -9.91 -2.99 -3.90
CA LEU A 34 -9.53 -3.87 -5.00
C LEU A 34 -8.18 -4.54 -4.74
N LEU A 35 -7.20 -3.78 -4.23
CA LEU A 35 -5.87 -4.28 -3.89
C LEU A 35 -5.95 -5.33 -2.76
N VAL A 36 -6.72 -5.05 -1.72
CA VAL A 36 -6.96 -6.00 -0.63
C VAL A 36 -7.64 -7.27 -1.14
N LYS A 37 -8.64 -7.16 -2.02
CA LYS A 37 -9.34 -8.31 -2.61
C LYS A 37 -8.39 -9.18 -3.45
N LEU A 38 -7.50 -8.55 -4.23
CA LEU A 38 -6.48 -9.23 -5.01
C LEU A 38 -5.49 -9.97 -4.09
N TYR A 39 -4.88 -9.28 -3.13
CA TYR A 39 -3.90 -9.91 -2.22
C TYR A 39 -4.53 -10.96 -1.31
N ARG A 40 -5.82 -10.84 -0.97
CA ARG A 40 -6.59 -11.87 -0.27
C ARG A 40 -6.78 -13.12 -1.13
N PHE A 41 -7.09 -12.96 -2.41
CA PHE A 41 -7.16 -14.07 -3.35
C PHE A 41 -5.79 -14.76 -3.49
N LEU A 42 -4.74 -13.98 -3.74
CA LEU A 42 -3.38 -14.48 -3.90
C LEU A 42 -2.87 -15.17 -2.64
N ALA A 43 -3.07 -14.60 -1.45
CA ALA A 43 -2.58 -15.17 -0.19
C ALA A 43 -3.24 -16.51 0.19
N ARG A 44 -4.42 -16.81 -0.38
CA ARG A 44 -5.10 -18.10 -0.21
C ARG A 44 -4.63 -19.14 -1.22
N ARG A 45 -4.46 -18.72 -2.48
CA ARG A 45 -4.12 -19.61 -3.59
C ARG A 45 -2.62 -19.90 -3.69
N THR A 46 -1.78 -19.01 -3.16
CA THR A 46 -0.32 -19.14 -3.20
C THR A 46 0.27 -19.34 -1.80
N ASN A 47 1.34 -20.13 -1.70
CA ASN A 47 2.05 -20.37 -0.45
C ASN A 47 3.16 -19.34 -0.15
N ALA A 48 3.29 -18.28 -0.96
CA ALA A 48 4.29 -17.25 -0.77
C ALA A 48 4.03 -16.43 0.51
N LYS A 49 5.03 -16.40 1.42
CA LYS A 49 4.95 -15.62 2.68
C LYS A 49 4.74 -14.12 2.41
N PHE A 50 5.29 -13.61 1.30
CA PHE A 50 5.18 -12.22 0.88
C PHE A 50 3.73 -11.72 0.82
N ASN A 51 2.82 -12.47 0.18
CA ASN A 51 1.43 -12.07 -0.01
C ASN A 51 0.67 -11.93 1.32
N LYS A 52 0.96 -12.83 2.27
CA LYS A 52 0.39 -12.78 3.63
C LYS A 52 0.87 -11.55 4.40
N VAL A 53 2.14 -11.17 4.24
CA VAL A 53 2.71 -9.97 4.87
C VAL A 53 2.10 -8.69 4.29
N ILE A 54 1.98 -8.59 2.96
CA ILE A 54 1.38 -7.42 2.30
C ILE A 54 -0.08 -7.26 2.72
N LEU A 55 -0.86 -8.34 2.70
CA LEU A 55 -2.25 -8.31 3.15
C LEU A 55 -2.37 -7.83 4.60
N LYS A 56 -1.51 -8.33 5.51
CA LYS A 56 -1.47 -7.88 6.90
C LYS A 56 -1.16 -6.38 7.00
N ARG A 57 -0.21 -5.87 6.23
CA ARG A 57 0.19 -4.45 6.23
C ARG A 57 -0.87 -3.53 5.64
N LEU A 58 -1.60 -3.97 4.62
CA LEU A 58 -2.72 -3.23 4.05
C LEU A 58 -3.87 -3.06 5.04
N PHE A 59 -4.04 -3.99 5.99
CA PHE A 59 -5.03 -3.89 7.06
C PHE A 59 -4.55 -3.13 8.30
N MET A 60 -3.27 -2.73 8.37
CA MET A 60 -2.76 -1.96 9.51
C MET A 60 -3.31 -0.53 9.48
N SER A 61 -3.52 0.07 10.65
CA SER A 61 -3.91 1.49 10.76
C SER A 61 -2.83 2.41 10.18
N CYS A 62 -3.22 3.64 9.82
CA CYS A 62 -2.31 4.67 9.31
C CYS A 62 -1.08 4.88 10.22
N ALA A 63 -1.28 4.99 11.53
CA ALA A 63 -0.20 5.18 12.51
C ALA A 63 0.85 4.04 12.50
N ASN A 64 0.43 2.82 12.16
CA ASN A 64 1.32 1.67 12.12
C ASN A 64 2.00 1.50 10.74
N ARG A 65 1.67 2.34 9.76
CA ARG A 65 2.33 2.42 8.45
C ARG A 65 3.22 3.67 8.44
N SER A 66 4.39 3.57 9.05
CA SER A 66 5.35 4.68 9.05
C SER A 66 5.77 5.04 7.63
N SER A 67 5.88 6.35 7.37
CA SER A 67 6.47 6.86 6.14
C SER A 67 7.96 6.52 6.07
N LEU A 68 8.44 6.12 4.89
CA LEU A 68 9.86 5.81 4.67
C LEU A 68 10.52 6.90 3.83
N SER A 69 11.68 7.40 4.27
CA SER A 69 12.47 8.31 3.44
C SER A 69 13.18 7.59 2.29
N VAL A 70 13.40 8.30 1.19
CA VAL A 70 14.16 7.80 0.04
C VAL A 70 15.55 7.30 0.47
N SER A 71 16.22 7.97 1.42
CA SER A 71 17.50 7.53 1.99
C SER A 71 17.44 6.12 2.57
N LEU A 72 16.38 5.79 3.33
CA LEU A 72 16.22 4.47 3.93
C LEU A 72 15.96 3.40 2.87
N VAL A 73 15.27 3.76 1.79
CA VAL A 73 15.03 2.86 0.67
C VAL A 73 16.34 2.57 -0.06
N ILE A 74 17.14 3.60 -0.37
CA ILE A 74 18.45 3.46 -1.01
C ILE A 74 19.35 2.53 -0.20
N ARG A 75 19.45 2.76 1.12
CA ARG A 75 20.30 1.94 2.02
C ARG A 75 19.88 0.46 2.09
N LYS A 76 18.59 0.17 1.94
CA LYS A 76 18.05 -1.20 2.00
C LYS A 76 17.95 -1.86 0.63
N MET A 77 18.13 -1.11 -0.45
CA MET A 77 17.98 -1.64 -1.79
C MET A 77 19.13 -2.58 -2.10
N LYS A 78 18.81 -3.67 -2.82
CA LYS A 78 19.79 -4.55 -3.45
C LYS A 78 19.67 -4.38 -4.94
N GLU A 79 20.77 -4.56 -5.65
CA GLU A 79 20.82 -4.43 -7.11
C GLU A 79 19.76 -5.30 -7.79
N ASN A 80 19.15 -4.77 -8.85
CA ASN A 80 18.16 -5.42 -9.71
C ASN A 80 16.84 -5.87 -9.06
N LYS A 81 16.57 -5.51 -7.81
CA LYS A 81 15.31 -5.84 -7.12
C LYS A 81 14.38 -4.63 -7.01
N THR A 82 13.08 -4.89 -7.02
CA THR A 82 12.06 -3.87 -6.77
C THR A 82 11.79 -3.76 -5.28
N ALA A 83 11.87 -2.55 -4.73
CA ALA A 83 11.51 -2.30 -3.33
C ALA A 83 9.99 -2.11 -3.23
N VAL A 84 9.34 -2.86 -2.32
CA VAL A 84 7.90 -2.72 -2.06
C VAL A 84 7.70 -2.09 -0.69
N VAL A 85 7.11 -0.90 -0.67
CA VAL A 85 6.79 -0.15 0.54
C VAL A 85 5.27 -0.10 0.67
N VAL A 86 4.71 -0.50 1.82
CA VAL A 86 3.28 -0.38 2.09
C VAL A 86 3.09 0.83 3.01
N GLY A 87 3.02 2.01 2.42
CA GLY A 87 3.06 3.30 3.10
C GLY A 87 3.55 4.41 2.18
N THR A 88 3.71 5.62 2.70
CA THR A 88 4.22 6.75 1.92
C THR A 88 5.74 6.76 1.87
N VAL A 89 6.27 7.17 0.72
CA VAL A 89 7.69 7.43 0.52
C VAL A 89 7.89 8.93 0.51
N THR A 90 8.70 9.44 1.43
CA THR A 90 8.95 10.87 1.60
C THR A 90 10.29 11.26 1.00
N ASP A 91 10.32 12.44 0.38
CA ASP A 91 11.55 13.04 -0.09
C ASP A 91 12.41 13.55 1.07
N GLU A 92 13.72 13.56 0.87
CA GLU A 92 14.69 14.10 1.81
C GLU A 92 15.66 15.01 1.06
N VAL A 93 15.50 16.32 1.27
CA VAL A 93 16.19 17.41 0.55
C VAL A 93 17.73 17.30 0.56
N ARG A 94 18.28 16.53 1.50
CA ARG A 94 19.72 16.31 1.66
C ARG A 94 20.33 15.39 0.60
N ILE A 95 19.51 14.61 -0.11
CA ILE A 95 20.00 13.68 -1.13
C ILE A 95 20.11 14.43 -2.46
N GLN A 96 21.32 14.57 -2.96
CA GLN A 96 21.57 15.31 -4.21
C GLN A 96 21.41 14.43 -5.45
N GLU A 97 21.88 13.17 -5.40
CA GLU A 97 21.77 12.23 -6.52
C GLU A 97 21.04 10.97 -6.10
N ILE A 98 19.93 10.70 -6.78
CA ILE A 98 19.11 9.52 -6.53
C ILE A 98 19.41 8.49 -7.63
N PRO A 99 19.90 7.28 -7.28
CA PRO A 99 20.15 6.24 -8.26
C PRO A 99 18.84 5.79 -8.91
N LYS A 100 18.90 5.07 -10.05
CA LYS A 100 17.70 4.58 -10.73
C LYS A 100 17.05 3.44 -9.92
N LEU A 101 16.04 3.78 -9.13
CA LEU A 101 15.32 2.84 -8.25
C LEU A 101 13.99 2.37 -8.89
N LYS A 102 13.61 1.11 -8.63
CA LYS A 102 12.26 0.58 -8.89
C LYS A 102 11.55 0.43 -7.55
N ILE A 103 10.54 1.27 -7.30
CA ILE A 103 9.79 1.30 -6.03
C ILE A 103 8.29 1.13 -6.32
N CYS A 104 7.64 0.22 -5.61
CA CYS A 104 6.18 0.11 -5.58
C CYS A 104 5.66 0.60 -4.23
N ALA A 105 4.82 1.63 -4.24
CA ALA A 105 4.17 2.16 -3.05
C ALA A 105 2.66 2.39 -3.32
N PRO A 106 1.76 1.58 -2.74
CA PRO A 106 0.34 1.91 -2.71
C PRO A 106 0.18 3.04 -1.69
N GLY A 107 -0.11 4.24 -2.18
CA GLY A 107 -0.20 5.47 -1.39
C GLY A 107 -1.07 5.35 -0.14
N ASN A 108 -0.81 6.20 0.84
CA ASN A 108 -1.61 6.27 2.07
C ASN A 108 -2.60 7.46 1.97
N PRO A 109 -3.91 7.21 1.91
CA PRO A 109 -4.94 8.24 1.75
C PRO A 109 -5.08 9.31 2.85
N HIS A 110 -4.27 9.23 3.90
CA HIS A 110 -4.41 10.08 5.09
C HIS A 110 -3.06 10.64 5.52
N SER A 111 -2.04 10.60 4.64
CA SER A 111 -0.76 11.20 4.96
C SER A 111 -0.75 12.66 4.54
N HIS A 112 -0.60 13.55 5.50
CA HIS A 112 -0.31 14.96 5.24
C HIS A 112 1.11 15.19 4.68
N ASN A 113 1.96 14.15 4.71
CA ASN A 113 3.31 14.22 4.17
C ASN A 113 3.26 14.16 2.65
N LYS A 114 3.84 15.18 2.00
CA LYS A 114 3.95 15.21 0.53
C LYS A 114 4.76 14.00 0.05
N PRO A 115 4.22 13.19 -0.88
CA PRO A 115 4.97 12.09 -1.46
C PRO A 115 6.15 12.60 -2.28
N TYR A 116 7.19 11.77 -2.42
CA TYR A 116 8.32 12.06 -3.30
C TYR A 116 7.84 12.23 -4.75
N LYS A 117 8.04 13.42 -5.33
CA LYS A 117 7.74 13.72 -6.74
C LYS A 117 9.02 13.62 -7.58
N GLY A 118 9.16 12.56 -8.37
CA GLY A 118 10.28 12.42 -9.30
C GLY A 118 10.21 13.41 -10.49
N HIS A 119 11.30 13.50 -11.25
CA HIS A 119 11.45 14.44 -12.38
C HIS A 119 10.50 14.26 -13.57
N LYS A 120 9.64 13.25 -13.57
CA LYS A 120 8.53 13.12 -14.51
C LYS A 120 7.35 12.45 -13.79
N PHE A 121 6.24 13.17 -13.70
CA PHE A 121 4.89 12.75 -13.28
C PHE A 121 4.59 12.57 -11.79
N GLU A 122 3.73 13.47 -11.29
CA GLU A 122 2.62 13.16 -10.34
C GLU A 122 1.66 14.38 -10.24
N GLY A 123 1.21 14.89 -11.40
CA GLY A 123 0.27 16.03 -11.47
C GLY A 123 -1.04 15.72 -12.17
N ALA A 124 -1.25 14.45 -12.57
CA ALA A 124 -2.40 14.05 -13.35
C ALA A 124 -3.58 13.62 -12.44
N ARG A 125 -3.55 12.45 -11.81
CA ARG A 125 -4.69 11.91 -11.03
C ARG A 125 -4.31 11.81 -9.55
N GLY A 126 -5.25 12.03 -8.63
CA GLY A 126 -5.00 11.99 -7.17
C GLY A 126 -4.61 13.31 -6.51
N GLY A 127 -4.36 14.37 -7.30
CA GLY A 127 -3.95 15.69 -6.78
C GLY A 127 -4.98 16.81 -6.91
N HIS A 128 -6.05 16.60 -7.68
CA HIS A 128 -7.19 17.52 -7.80
C HIS A 128 -8.49 16.70 -7.75
N ALA A 129 -9.49 17.18 -7.00
CA ALA A 129 -10.83 16.58 -6.91
C ALA A 129 -11.47 16.25 -8.28
N SER A 130 -11.15 17.01 -9.32
CA SER A 130 -11.71 16.85 -10.69
C SER A 130 -11.24 15.60 -11.44
N ARG A 131 -10.33 14.78 -10.90
CA ARG A 131 -9.69 13.66 -11.64
C ARG A 131 -9.86 12.27 -11.03
N GLY A 132 -10.99 12.03 -10.36
CA GLY A 132 -11.51 10.70 -10.04
C GLY A 132 -11.40 10.29 -8.58
N TYR A 133 -10.37 10.76 -7.87
CA TYR A 133 -10.27 10.77 -6.41
C TYR A 133 -9.09 11.67 -5.98
N GLU A 134 -9.09 12.13 -4.73
CA GLU A 134 -8.04 12.95 -4.12
C GLU A 134 -7.41 12.17 -2.95
N ASN A 135 -6.09 12.26 -2.80
CA ASN A 135 -5.32 11.56 -1.77
C ASN A 135 -5.21 12.33 -0.45
#